data_AF-A0A6P8BH31-F1
#
_entry.id   AF-A0A6P8BH31-F1
#
_cell.length_a   1.000
_cell.length_b   1.000
_cell.length_c   1.000
_cell.angle_alpha   90.00
_cell.angle_beta   90.00
_cell.angle_gamma   90.00
#
_symmetry.space_group_name_H-M   'P 1'
#
loop_
_entity.id
_entity.type
_entity.pdbx_description
1 polymer ?
#
loop_
_entity_poly.entity_id
_entity_poly.type
_entity_poly.pdbx_seq_one_letter_code
_entity_poly.pdbx_strand_id
1 'polypeptide(L)'
;MISSTVPLGTYCLAAAAFGLTSHLTYWIRGHRVRHATWTFLCHLAALFILGWKLTKAQGSLKNGLLATAAIFFCYLGSLFTSITVYRVFFHRLARFPGPFAAKVTKLYGIYAARNSQVNDHHTSLMRQYGDFVRIAPNELMVMAPEALFKVQGMTSKCSKKNTGIFDILHSQGDRMIVALLDKDEHIARRKIWNQALDTKLLPQYEPKIRQEVMLWLDTLSKIDGPIDVTHYMMLLSFDLTGAVGYSADYQTIKTGKENRTLHLLEASFKPFGKLGFLAWPVQIALELGFAKEQKEFEELSVRTVNKRVAEDSEDRLDILKYFLQDFKNKQTSFRSMNSLYTESQAILIGATDSTSGTMAWILFYLVKHPTVQAQLLKEIEPVFGKTTPGEFADADLRGLPFLQAVIDETLRLQPPAGNGSARMTPPEGIEIAGTHIPGEVSVWVPIRAQQRDGRFFVYPDDFIPERWTTRPELVLERRAYAPFNTGRWSCVGKQLSLVIMRMVIAHTLWHFEPSFAPGEDGNDIALKRQDLIIARPGKLELKFTPRKRAI
;
A
#
# COMPACT_ATOMS: atom_id res chain seq x y z
N MET A 1 -30.92 38.17 10.43
CA MET A 1 -30.57 39.43 9.73
C MET A 1 -29.35 40.01 10.43
N ILE A 2 -28.30 40.40 9.69
CA ILE A 2 -27.13 41.07 10.29
C ILE A 2 -27.45 42.57 10.32
N SER A 3 -27.70 43.11 11.51
CA SER A 3 -27.97 44.53 11.75
C SER A 3 -26.69 45.26 12.13
N SER A 4 -26.53 46.51 11.67
CA SER A 4 -25.48 47.43 12.10
C SER A 4 -25.57 47.83 13.57
N THR A 5 -26.71 47.55 14.23
CA THR A 5 -26.97 47.89 15.64
C THR A 5 -26.53 46.82 16.64
N VAL A 6 -26.20 45.61 16.17
CA VAL A 6 -25.79 44.50 17.05
C VAL A 6 -24.27 44.51 17.20
N PRO A 7 -23.72 44.50 18.44
CA PRO A 7 -22.28 44.46 18.65
C PRO A 7 -21.63 43.23 18.02
N LEU A 8 -20.42 43.40 17.45
CA LEU A 8 -19.64 42.30 16.88
C LEU A 8 -19.47 41.13 17.88
N GLY A 9 -19.29 41.45 19.16
CA GLY A 9 -19.17 40.47 20.23
C GLY A 9 -20.36 39.50 20.31
N THR A 10 -21.58 39.96 20.06
CA THR A 10 -22.77 39.10 20.06
C THR A 10 -22.72 38.07 18.92
N TYR A 11 -22.28 38.47 17.73
CA TYR A 11 -22.09 37.54 16.62
C TYR A 11 -20.96 36.54 16.89
N CYS A 12 -19.86 36.99 17.52
CA CYS A 12 -18.77 36.11 17.94
C CYS A 12 -19.22 35.07 18.97
N LEU A 13 -20.02 35.46 19.97
CA LEU A 13 -20.60 34.54 20.95
C LEU A 13 -21.55 33.52 20.30
N ALA A 14 -22.42 33.97 19.40
CA ALA A 14 -23.30 33.09 18.65
C ALA A 14 -22.51 32.09 17.79
N ALA A 15 -21.45 32.54 17.13
CA ALA A 15 -20.55 31.69 16.35
C ALA A 15 -19.82 30.66 17.22
N ALA A 16 -19.35 31.07 18.40
CA ALA A 16 -18.74 30.15 19.36
C ALA A 16 -19.76 29.10 19.86
N ALA A 17 -20.99 29.49 20.19
CA ALA A 17 -22.05 28.56 20.57
C ALA A 17 -22.39 27.59 19.42
N PHE A 18 -22.44 28.06 18.18
CA PHE A 18 -22.60 27.21 17.00
C PHE A 18 -21.43 26.23 16.80
N GLY A 19 -20.18 26.68 17.05
CA GLY A 19 -19.00 25.81 17.02
C GLY A 19 -19.11 24.65 18.01
N LEU A 20 -19.47 24.94 19.26
CA LEU A 20 -19.65 23.94 20.30
C LEU A 20 -20.80 22.97 19.97
N THR A 21 -21.97 23.51 19.63
CA THR A 21 -23.16 22.69 19.34
C THR A 21 -22.98 21.84 18.08
N SER A 22 -22.35 22.36 17.02
CA SER A 22 -22.04 21.60 15.81
C SER A 22 -21.09 20.43 16.10
N HIS A 23 -20.15 20.59 17.04
CA HIS A 23 -19.35 19.46 17.50
C HIS A 23 -20.21 18.37 18.14
N LEU A 24 -21.00 18.74 19.15
CA LEU A 24 -21.76 17.79 19.98
C LEU A 24 -22.90 17.09 19.22
N THR A 25 -23.42 17.72 18.17
CA THR A 25 -24.55 17.21 17.39
C THR A 25 -24.12 16.51 16.10
N TYR A 26 -23.07 17.01 15.42
CA TYR A 26 -22.70 16.57 14.09
C TYR A 26 -21.29 15.96 14.02
N TRP A 27 -20.24 16.70 14.43
CA TRP A 27 -18.85 16.29 14.19
C TRP A 27 -18.36 15.15 15.07
N ILE A 28 -18.99 14.94 16.23
CA ILE A 28 -18.65 13.81 17.11
C ILE A 28 -19.09 12.46 16.53
N ARG A 29 -19.97 12.45 15.52
CA ARG A 29 -20.60 11.24 14.98
C ARG A 29 -20.12 10.93 13.56
N GLY A 30 -19.76 9.65 13.36
CA GLY A 30 -19.53 9.06 12.05
C GLY A 30 -18.25 9.51 11.35
N HIS A 31 -17.91 8.78 10.28
CA HIS A 31 -16.75 9.05 9.44
C HIS A 31 -17.13 9.98 8.29
N ARG A 32 -16.42 11.10 8.13
CA ARG A 32 -16.84 12.20 7.24
C ARG A 32 -15.99 12.36 5.97
N VAL A 33 -15.05 11.44 5.70
CA VAL A 33 -14.09 11.59 4.59
C VAL A 33 -14.75 11.76 3.23
N ARG A 34 -15.86 11.04 2.97
CA ARG A 34 -16.62 11.12 1.70
C ARG A 34 -17.43 12.40 1.54
N HIS A 35 -17.60 13.16 2.62
CA HIS A 35 -18.29 14.45 2.60
C HIS A 35 -17.31 15.62 2.68
N ALA A 36 -16.00 15.37 2.54
CA ALA A 36 -14.96 16.38 2.73
C ALA A 36 -15.13 17.56 1.76
N THR A 37 -15.35 17.29 0.47
CA THR A 37 -15.54 18.33 -0.55
C THR A 37 -16.80 19.14 -0.30
N TRP A 38 -17.94 18.48 -0.07
CA TRP A 38 -19.18 19.17 0.24
C TRP A 38 -19.05 20.04 1.49
N THR A 39 -18.43 19.49 2.55
CA THR A 39 -18.12 20.24 3.77
C THR A 39 -17.29 21.48 3.44
N PHE A 40 -16.22 21.32 2.67
CA PHE A 40 -15.32 22.41 2.29
C PHE A 40 -16.05 23.50 1.50
N LEU A 41 -16.85 23.12 0.50
CA LEU A 41 -17.62 24.05 -0.32
C LEU A 41 -18.70 24.78 0.49
N CYS A 42 -19.40 24.09 1.39
CA CYS A 42 -20.38 24.72 2.28
C CYS A 42 -19.73 25.76 3.20
N HIS A 43 -18.55 25.47 3.77
CA HIS A 43 -17.84 26.43 4.61
C HIS A 43 -17.34 27.62 3.80
N LEU A 44 -16.84 27.40 2.58
CA LEU A 44 -16.41 28.47 1.69
C LEU A 44 -17.58 29.39 1.29
N ALA A 45 -18.72 28.81 0.91
CA ALA A 45 -19.94 29.56 0.58
C ALA A 45 -20.46 30.33 1.80
N ALA A 46 -20.49 29.72 2.98
CA ALA A 46 -20.89 30.39 4.22
C ALA A 46 -19.98 31.58 4.56
N LEU A 47 -18.66 31.40 4.41
CA LEU A 47 -17.67 32.45 4.63
C LEU A 47 -17.84 33.61 3.64
N PHE A 48 -18.10 33.31 2.37
CA PHE A 48 -18.36 34.32 1.34
C PHE A 48 -19.64 35.10 1.62
N ILE A 49 -20.75 34.42 1.94
CA ILE A 49 -22.04 35.06 2.27
C ILE A 49 -21.90 35.94 3.51
N LEU A 50 -21.19 35.46 4.53
CA LEU A 50 -20.90 36.21 5.75
C LEU A 50 -20.04 37.46 5.45
N GLY A 51 -18.98 37.29 4.65
CA GLY A 51 -18.11 38.35 4.13
C GLY A 51 -18.87 39.46 3.43
N TRP A 52 -19.71 39.08 2.47
CA TRP A 52 -20.52 40.01 1.70
C TRP A 52 -21.52 40.77 2.57
N LYS A 53 -22.26 40.07 3.46
CA LYS A 53 -23.24 40.71 4.34
C LYS A 53 -22.59 41.69 5.31
N LEU A 54 -21.45 41.33 5.92
CA LEU A 54 -20.76 42.19 6.87
C LEU A 54 -20.09 43.38 6.17
N THR A 55 -19.54 43.19 4.98
CA THR A 55 -19.02 44.30 4.16
C THR A 55 -20.12 45.30 3.84
N LYS A 56 -21.30 44.83 3.43
CA LYS A 56 -22.46 45.69 3.17
C LYS A 56 -22.95 46.40 4.44
N ALA A 57 -23.03 45.70 5.57
CA ALA A 57 -23.49 46.28 6.83
C ALA A 57 -22.52 47.31 7.43
N GLN A 58 -21.22 47.12 7.23
CA GLN A 58 -20.16 48.00 7.75
C GLN A 58 -19.82 49.16 6.80
N GLY A 59 -20.33 49.16 5.56
CA GLY A 59 -20.00 50.15 4.54
C GLY A 59 -18.52 50.18 4.13
N SER A 60 -17.73 49.19 4.55
CA SER A 60 -16.28 49.14 4.36
C SER A 60 -15.82 47.68 4.17
N LEU A 61 -15.13 47.42 3.07
CA LEU A 61 -14.57 46.10 2.77
C LEU A 61 -13.61 45.63 3.87
N LYS A 62 -12.71 46.52 4.32
CA LYS A 62 -11.76 46.21 5.39
C LYS A 62 -12.47 45.80 6.68
N ASN A 63 -13.45 46.58 7.12
CA ASN A 63 -14.16 46.31 8.38
C ASN A 63 -15.06 45.08 8.27
N GLY A 64 -15.70 44.88 7.11
CA GLY A 64 -16.46 43.67 6.81
C GLY A 64 -15.61 42.42 6.91
N LEU A 65 -14.45 42.39 6.23
CA LEU A 65 -13.52 41.27 6.26
C LEU A 65 -12.96 41.00 7.66
N LEU A 66 -12.61 42.03 8.43
CA LEU A 66 -12.17 41.88 9.83
C LEU A 66 -13.27 41.27 10.71
N ALA A 67 -14.51 41.74 10.58
CA ALA A 67 -15.65 41.19 11.31
C ALA A 67 -15.93 39.72 10.92
N THR A 68 -15.85 39.40 9.63
CA THR A 68 -16.00 38.03 9.12
C THR A 68 -14.92 37.11 9.69
N ALA A 69 -13.65 37.55 9.66
CA ALA A 69 -12.55 36.80 10.23
C ALA A 69 -12.76 36.56 11.73
N ALA A 70 -13.12 37.59 12.49
CA ALA A 70 -13.39 37.47 13.93
C ALA A 70 -14.48 36.42 14.23
N ILE A 71 -15.63 36.51 13.55
CA ILE A 71 -16.74 35.57 13.73
C ILE A 71 -16.31 34.14 13.34
N PHE A 72 -15.61 33.98 12.22
CA PHE A 72 -15.14 32.69 11.74
C PHE A 72 -14.12 32.05 12.70
N PHE A 73 -13.17 32.83 13.22
CA PHE A 73 -12.21 32.35 14.21
C PHE A 73 -12.86 32.02 15.56
N CYS A 74 -13.90 32.73 15.99
CA CYS A 74 -14.67 32.34 17.17
C CYS A 74 -15.41 31.00 16.97
N TYR A 75 -16.00 30.78 15.79
CA TYR A 75 -16.60 29.49 15.43
C TYR A 75 -15.56 28.35 15.44
N LEU A 76 -14.46 28.51 14.70
CA LEU A 76 -13.40 27.49 14.62
C LEU A 76 -12.73 27.26 15.96
N GLY A 77 -12.45 28.32 16.71
CA GLY A 77 -11.83 28.25 18.04
C GLY A 77 -12.68 27.43 19.00
N SER A 78 -13.99 27.71 19.08
CA SER A 78 -14.91 26.93 19.92
C SER A 78 -15.05 25.48 19.45
N LEU A 79 -15.23 25.27 18.14
CA LEU A 79 -15.35 23.94 17.53
C LEU A 79 -14.12 23.07 17.82
N PHE A 80 -12.92 23.56 17.50
CA PHE A 80 -11.69 22.79 17.69
C PHE A 80 -11.28 22.65 19.15
N THR A 81 -11.59 23.63 20.02
CA THR A 81 -11.42 23.48 21.47
C THR A 81 -12.30 22.35 22.00
N SER A 82 -13.60 22.34 21.62
CA SER A 82 -14.53 21.29 22.01
C SER A 82 -14.10 19.91 21.51
N ILE A 83 -13.67 19.81 20.24
CA ILE A 83 -13.11 18.58 19.65
C ILE A 83 -11.88 18.11 20.42
N THR A 84 -10.97 19.03 20.76
CA THR A 84 -9.72 18.71 21.46
C THR A 84 -10.00 18.17 22.86
N VAL A 85 -10.84 18.86 23.64
CA VAL A 85 -11.25 18.44 24.98
C VAL A 85 -11.88 17.04 24.93
N TYR A 86 -12.83 16.83 24.01
CA TYR A 86 -13.43 15.50 23.81
C TYR A 86 -12.39 14.43 23.47
N ARG A 87 -11.53 14.70 22.48
CA ARG A 87 -10.55 13.73 21.99
C ARG A 87 -9.52 13.31 23.03
N VAL A 88 -9.13 14.23 23.91
CA VAL A 88 -8.13 14.00 24.95
C VAL A 88 -8.74 13.28 26.15
N PHE A 89 -9.90 13.74 26.65
CA PHE A 89 -10.42 13.29 27.94
C PHE A 89 -11.60 12.31 27.86
N PHE A 90 -12.45 12.42 26.83
CA PHE A 90 -13.74 11.71 26.78
C PHE A 90 -13.86 10.71 25.62
N HIS A 91 -12.89 10.70 24.71
CA HIS A 91 -12.88 9.77 23.57
C HIS A 91 -12.78 8.32 24.06
N ARG A 92 -13.39 7.39 23.31
CA ARG A 92 -13.30 5.95 23.59
C ARG A 92 -11.87 5.41 23.63
N LEU A 93 -10.92 6.14 23.04
CA LEU A 93 -9.48 5.84 23.07
C LEU A 93 -8.67 6.67 24.07
N ALA A 94 -9.29 7.43 24.98
CA ALA A 94 -8.59 8.32 25.92
C ALA A 94 -7.59 7.56 26.81
N ARG A 95 -7.93 6.31 27.20
CA ARG A 95 -7.07 5.44 28.01
C ARG A 95 -5.82 4.92 27.31
N PHE A 96 -5.78 4.93 25.97
CA PHE A 96 -4.65 4.39 25.23
C PHE A 96 -3.51 5.41 25.15
N PRO A 97 -2.25 4.99 25.37
CA PRO A 97 -1.10 5.87 25.29
C PRO A 97 -0.80 6.27 23.84
N GLY A 98 0.03 7.29 23.66
CA GLY A 98 0.46 7.77 22.36
C GLY A 98 0.77 9.27 22.36
N PRO A 99 1.41 9.79 21.30
CA PRO A 99 1.78 11.19 21.18
C PRO A 99 0.57 12.11 21.36
N PHE A 100 0.70 13.20 22.13
CA PHE A 100 -0.42 14.12 22.39
C PHE A 100 -1.04 14.65 21.09
N ALA A 101 -0.22 15.07 20.12
CA ALA A 101 -0.68 15.54 18.82
C ALA A 101 -1.50 14.48 18.06
N ALA A 102 -1.12 13.20 18.16
CA ALA A 102 -1.85 12.08 17.56
C ALA A 102 -3.25 11.90 18.19
N LYS A 103 -3.39 12.14 19.50
CA LYS A 103 -4.69 12.11 20.18
C LYS A 103 -5.62 13.22 19.67
N VAL A 104 -5.06 14.40 19.35
CA VAL A 104 -5.83 15.60 18.98
C VAL A 104 -6.19 15.63 17.50
N THR A 105 -5.25 15.34 16.59
CA THR A 105 -5.45 15.56 15.15
C THR A 105 -4.81 14.47 14.27
N LYS A 106 -5.49 14.14 13.16
CA LYS A 106 -4.94 13.25 12.13
C LYS A 106 -3.84 13.92 11.30
N LEU A 107 -3.68 15.25 11.39
CA LEU A 107 -2.54 15.96 10.78
C LEU A 107 -1.19 15.51 11.35
N TYR A 108 -1.17 14.89 12.54
CA TYR A 108 0.01 14.21 13.05
C TYR A 108 0.56 13.15 12.08
N GLY A 109 -0.30 12.52 11.28
CA GLY A 109 0.13 11.57 10.25
C GLY A 109 1.08 12.18 9.22
N ILE A 110 0.91 13.47 8.86
CA ILE A 110 1.82 14.18 7.96
C ILE A 110 3.19 14.33 8.60
N TYR A 111 3.23 14.68 9.90
CA TYR A 111 4.48 14.71 10.65
C TYR A 111 5.11 13.31 10.73
N ALA A 112 4.34 12.27 11.04
CA ALA A 112 4.84 10.89 11.08
C ALA A 112 5.42 10.44 9.72
N ALA A 113 4.84 10.90 8.62
CA ALA A 113 5.26 10.58 7.25
C ALA A 113 6.26 11.57 6.64
N ARG A 114 6.74 12.58 7.38
CA ARG A 114 7.57 13.68 6.84
C ARG A 114 8.86 13.22 6.13
N ASN A 115 9.43 12.11 6.59
CA ASN A 115 10.63 11.50 6.01
C ASN A 115 10.30 10.32 5.08
N SER A 116 9.02 10.08 4.79
CA SER A 116 8.55 8.89 4.07
C SER A 116 9.00 7.56 4.71
N GLN A 117 9.19 7.52 6.02
CA GLN A 117 9.60 6.33 6.79
C GLN A 117 8.65 6.08 7.96
N VAL A 118 7.35 6.05 7.66
CA VAL A 118 6.29 5.95 8.67
C VAL A 118 6.36 4.65 9.48
N ASN A 119 6.86 3.55 8.89
CA ASN A 119 7.04 2.30 9.61
C ASN A 119 8.04 2.44 10.75
N ASP A 120 9.16 3.13 10.51
CA ASP A 120 10.21 3.32 11.51
C ASP A 120 9.72 4.26 12.61
N HIS A 121 8.96 5.30 12.23
CA HIS A 121 8.27 6.18 13.18
C HIS A 121 7.30 5.38 14.07
N HIS A 122 6.41 4.57 13.49
CA HIS A 122 5.48 3.74 14.28
C HIS A 122 6.21 2.71 15.15
N THR A 123 7.27 2.08 14.65
CA THR A 123 8.10 1.16 15.43
C THR A 123 8.69 1.83 16.66
N SER A 124 9.19 3.07 16.53
CA SER A 124 9.70 3.83 17.68
C SER A 124 8.60 4.18 18.69
N LEU A 125 7.38 4.47 18.23
CA LEU A 125 6.23 4.68 19.12
C LEU A 125 5.85 3.41 19.88
N MET A 126 5.86 2.24 19.23
CA MET A 126 5.57 0.97 19.91
C MET A 126 6.63 0.65 20.98
N ARG A 127 7.91 0.94 20.70
CA ARG A 127 9.00 0.81 21.70
C ARG A 127 8.80 1.75 22.89
N GLN A 128 8.27 2.96 22.66
CA GLN A 128 8.06 3.96 23.70
C GLN A 128 6.80 3.71 24.55
N TYR A 129 5.70 3.33 23.93
CA TYR A 129 4.36 3.30 24.57
C TYR A 129 3.80 1.89 24.79
N GLY A 130 4.46 0.85 24.27
CA GLY A 130 4.02 -0.55 24.36
C GLY A 130 3.17 -1.00 23.18
N ASP A 131 2.41 -2.09 23.38
CA ASP A 131 1.76 -2.82 22.27
C ASP A 131 0.47 -2.20 21.74
N PHE A 132 -0.10 -1.20 22.41
CA PHE A 132 -1.34 -0.53 22.01
C PHE A 132 -1.15 0.99 21.99
N VAL A 133 -0.99 1.58 20.80
CA VAL A 133 -0.63 3.00 20.67
C VAL A 133 -1.65 3.74 19.83
N ARG A 134 -2.17 4.85 20.36
CA ARG A 134 -3.07 5.76 19.65
C ARG A 134 -2.26 6.64 18.69
N ILE A 135 -2.36 6.36 17.41
CA ILE A 135 -1.59 7.02 16.32
C ILE A 135 -2.38 8.11 15.59
N ALA A 136 -3.69 8.17 15.79
CA ALA A 136 -4.56 9.27 15.36
C ALA A 136 -5.80 9.34 16.28
N PRO A 137 -6.69 10.34 16.14
CA PRO A 137 -7.81 10.52 17.06
C PRO A 137 -8.68 9.26 17.25
N ASN A 138 -8.93 8.51 16.18
CA ASN A 138 -9.71 7.27 16.20
C ASN A 138 -8.94 6.07 15.62
N GLU A 139 -7.60 6.08 15.73
CA GLU A 139 -6.75 5.03 15.17
C GLU A 139 -5.81 4.46 16.22
N LEU A 140 -5.77 3.13 16.29
CA LEU A 140 -4.95 2.38 17.24
C LEU A 140 -4.02 1.44 16.47
N MET A 141 -2.71 1.57 16.70
CA MET A 141 -1.72 0.60 16.27
C MET A 141 -1.59 -0.49 17.33
N VAL A 142 -1.63 -1.76 16.91
CA VAL A 142 -1.62 -2.91 17.80
C VAL A 142 -0.53 -3.88 17.39
N MET A 143 0.44 -4.12 18.27
CA MET A 143 1.63 -4.97 18.00
C MET A 143 1.56 -6.35 18.68
N ALA A 144 0.38 -6.80 19.12
CA ALA A 144 0.18 -8.15 19.65
C ALA A 144 0.25 -9.23 18.55
N PRO A 145 0.84 -10.42 18.79
CA PRO A 145 1.09 -11.42 17.76
C PRO A 145 -0.17 -11.97 17.10
N GLU A 146 -1.28 -12.06 17.83
CA GLU A 146 -2.58 -12.50 17.29
C GLU A 146 -3.40 -11.37 16.64
N ALA A 147 -2.95 -10.11 16.72
CA ALA A 147 -3.73 -8.95 16.29
C ALA A 147 -4.12 -9.04 14.82
N LEU A 148 -3.20 -9.45 13.94
CA LEU A 148 -3.48 -9.57 12.51
C LEU A 148 -4.58 -10.61 12.24
N PHE A 149 -4.56 -11.74 12.94
CA PHE A 149 -5.57 -12.79 12.78
C PHE A 149 -6.92 -12.38 13.37
N LYS A 150 -6.93 -11.69 14.50
CA LYS A 150 -8.17 -11.14 15.09
C LYS A 150 -8.82 -10.08 14.20
N VAL A 151 -8.00 -9.25 13.56
CA VAL A 151 -8.47 -8.09 12.79
C VAL A 151 -8.72 -8.43 11.32
N GLN A 152 -7.98 -9.36 10.71
CA GLN A 152 -8.08 -9.69 9.28
C GLN A 152 -8.29 -11.18 8.97
N GLY A 153 -8.29 -12.06 9.98
CA GLY A 153 -8.49 -13.49 9.81
C GLY A 153 -9.87 -13.84 9.23
N MET A 154 -10.04 -15.10 8.84
CA MET A 154 -11.24 -15.58 8.13
C MET A 154 -12.57 -15.29 8.86
N THR A 155 -12.54 -15.36 10.19
CA THR A 155 -13.70 -15.15 11.08
C THR A 155 -13.77 -13.72 11.62
N SER A 156 -12.86 -12.83 11.22
CA SER A 156 -12.86 -11.44 11.68
C SER A 156 -14.16 -10.73 11.29
N LYS A 157 -14.75 -10.05 12.26
CA LYS A 157 -15.90 -9.17 12.04
C LYS A 157 -15.50 -7.77 11.58
N CYS A 158 -14.22 -7.39 11.72
CA CYS A 158 -13.73 -6.08 11.34
C CYS A 158 -13.91 -5.80 9.84
N SER A 159 -13.98 -4.53 9.47
CA SER A 159 -14.29 -4.12 8.09
C SER A 159 -13.31 -3.08 7.54
N LYS A 160 -13.26 -2.91 6.22
CA LYS A 160 -12.52 -1.80 5.57
C LYS A 160 -13.31 -0.48 5.54
N LYS A 161 -14.61 -0.52 5.85
CA LYS A 161 -15.48 0.66 5.81
C LYS A 161 -15.02 1.70 6.82
N ASN A 162 -15.09 2.98 6.46
CA ASN A 162 -14.79 4.11 7.34
C ASN A 162 -13.33 4.15 7.85
N THR A 163 -12.38 3.67 7.03
CA THR A 163 -10.95 3.66 7.35
C THR A 163 -10.14 4.69 6.57
N GLY A 164 -10.80 5.51 5.74
CA GLY A 164 -10.15 6.58 4.99
C GLY A 164 -9.84 6.16 3.56
N ILE A 165 -8.67 5.56 3.33
CA ILE A 165 -8.20 5.26 1.98
C ILE A 165 -9.16 4.33 1.24
N PHE A 166 -9.58 3.23 1.86
CA PHE A 166 -10.50 2.30 1.21
C PHE A 166 -11.87 2.91 0.91
N ASP A 167 -12.27 4.00 1.58
CA ASP A 167 -13.52 4.69 1.26
C ASP A 167 -13.42 5.50 -0.04
N ILE A 168 -12.21 5.95 -0.41
CA ILE A 168 -11.98 6.86 -1.55
C ILE A 168 -11.33 6.19 -2.76
N LEU A 169 -10.76 4.98 -2.58
CA LEU A 169 -10.25 4.17 -3.69
C LEU A 169 -11.41 3.56 -4.49
N HIS A 170 -11.86 4.28 -5.50
CA HIS A 170 -12.78 3.83 -6.53
C HIS A 170 -12.38 4.45 -7.88
N SER A 171 -12.74 3.80 -8.98
CA SER A 171 -12.50 4.29 -10.34
C SER A 171 -13.69 3.91 -11.21
N GLN A 172 -14.06 4.75 -12.17
CA GLN A 172 -15.17 4.45 -13.10
C GLN A 172 -16.49 4.06 -12.39
N GLY A 173 -16.73 4.51 -11.16
CA GLY A 173 -17.92 4.15 -10.38
C GLY A 173 -17.92 2.74 -9.75
N ASP A 174 -16.82 2.00 -9.82
CA ASP A 174 -16.62 0.67 -9.22
C ASP A 174 -15.35 0.66 -8.33
N ARG A 175 -15.08 -0.46 -7.67
CA ARG A 175 -13.95 -0.65 -6.75
C ARG A 175 -13.15 -1.89 -7.13
N MET A 176 -11.84 -1.74 -7.04
CA MET A 176 -10.88 -2.84 -7.15
C MET A 176 -11.03 -3.80 -5.97
N ILE A 177 -10.66 -5.07 -6.15
CA ILE A 177 -10.78 -6.11 -5.14
C ILE A 177 -10.17 -5.70 -3.79
N VAL A 178 -9.04 -4.98 -3.81
CA VAL A 178 -8.37 -4.51 -2.60
C VAL A 178 -9.16 -3.42 -1.86
N ALA A 179 -10.03 -2.67 -2.53
CA ALA A 179 -10.84 -1.58 -1.98
C ALA A 179 -12.32 -1.93 -1.82
N LEU A 180 -12.75 -3.14 -2.20
CA LEU A 180 -14.12 -3.61 -1.98
C LEU A 180 -14.47 -3.57 -0.49
N LEU A 181 -15.60 -2.92 -0.20
CA LEU A 181 -16.10 -2.69 1.15
C LEU A 181 -17.14 -3.71 1.57
N ASP A 182 -17.91 -4.24 0.61
CA ASP A 182 -18.89 -5.28 0.84
C ASP A 182 -18.24 -6.66 0.89
N LYS A 183 -18.71 -7.49 1.83
CA LYS A 183 -18.11 -8.79 2.12
C LYS A 183 -18.45 -9.82 1.04
N ASP A 184 -19.66 -9.79 0.52
CA ASP A 184 -20.15 -10.80 -0.42
C ASP A 184 -19.68 -10.46 -1.83
N GLU A 185 -19.66 -9.17 -2.18
CA GLU A 185 -19.03 -8.69 -3.40
C GLU A 185 -17.54 -9.05 -3.47
N HIS A 186 -16.81 -8.86 -2.36
CA HIS A 186 -15.42 -9.29 -2.31
C HIS A 186 -15.26 -10.81 -2.46
N ILE A 187 -16.12 -11.63 -1.84
CA ILE A 187 -16.07 -13.09 -1.97
C ILE A 187 -16.29 -13.50 -3.44
N ALA A 188 -17.28 -12.91 -4.11
CA ALA A 188 -17.55 -13.15 -5.52
C ALA A 188 -16.33 -12.76 -6.38
N ARG A 189 -15.84 -11.51 -6.25
CA ARG A 189 -14.67 -11.01 -6.97
C ARG A 189 -13.43 -11.88 -6.73
N ARG A 190 -13.20 -12.27 -5.48
CA ARG A 190 -12.06 -13.13 -5.09
C ARG A 190 -12.11 -14.52 -5.73
N LYS A 191 -13.30 -15.07 -5.96
CA LYS A 191 -13.45 -16.39 -6.61
C LYS A 191 -12.82 -16.40 -8.00
N ILE A 192 -13.11 -15.40 -8.83
CA ILE A 192 -12.57 -15.33 -10.21
C ILE A 192 -11.06 -15.03 -10.18
N TRP A 193 -10.63 -14.14 -9.28
CA TRP A 193 -9.22 -13.88 -9.04
C TRP A 193 -8.44 -15.13 -8.64
N ASN A 194 -9.00 -15.99 -7.77
CA ASN A 194 -8.38 -17.27 -7.41
C ASN A 194 -8.33 -18.24 -8.60
N GLN A 195 -9.30 -18.21 -9.52
CA GLN A 195 -9.25 -19.02 -10.74
C GLN A 195 -8.13 -18.55 -11.68
N ALA A 196 -8.00 -17.23 -11.86
CA ALA A 196 -6.97 -16.63 -12.69
C ALA A 196 -5.55 -16.80 -12.15
N LEU A 197 -5.39 -17.08 -10.85
CA LEU A 197 -4.10 -17.24 -10.19
C LEU A 197 -3.98 -18.60 -9.48
N ASP A 198 -4.72 -19.60 -9.96
CA ASP A 198 -4.65 -20.95 -9.41
C ASP A 198 -3.25 -21.54 -9.63
N THR A 199 -2.73 -22.22 -8.63
CA THR A 199 -1.40 -22.85 -8.68
C THR A 199 -1.21 -23.83 -9.85
N LYS A 200 -2.29 -24.45 -10.34
CA LYS A 200 -2.29 -25.35 -11.51
C LYS A 200 -2.16 -24.59 -12.83
N LEU A 201 -2.52 -23.32 -12.84
CA LEU A 201 -2.46 -22.45 -14.03
C LEU A 201 -1.09 -21.77 -14.18
N LEU A 202 -0.40 -21.51 -13.07
CA LEU A 202 0.88 -20.79 -13.07
C LEU A 202 1.92 -21.33 -14.09
N PRO A 203 2.07 -22.66 -14.30
CA PRO A 203 2.98 -23.18 -15.33
C PRO A 203 2.66 -22.68 -16.74
N GLN A 204 1.40 -22.34 -17.03
CA GLN A 204 1.00 -21.82 -18.34
C GLN A 204 1.34 -20.32 -18.51
N TYR A 205 1.54 -19.57 -17.43
CA TYR A 205 2.07 -18.20 -17.50
C TYR A 205 3.60 -18.16 -17.60
N GLU A 206 4.27 -19.26 -17.23
CA GLU A 206 5.73 -19.35 -17.18
C GLU A 206 6.43 -18.97 -18.50
N PRO A 207 5.95 -19.35 -19.71
CA PRO A 207 6.57 -18.93 -20.96
C PRO A 207 6.68 -17.41 -21.12
N LYS A 208 5.67 -16.67 -20.66
CA LYS A 208 5.68 -15.20 -20.68
C LYS A 208 6.64 -14.62 -19.65
N ILE A 209 6.66 -15.22 -18.45
CA ILE A 209 7.61 -14.83 -17.40
C ILE A 209 9.05 -15.02 -17.89
N ARG A 210 9.33 -16.18 -18.50
CA ARG A 210 10.60 -16.52 -19.10
C ARG A 210 11.02 -15.52 -20.18
N GLN A 211 10.12 -15.13 -21.07
CA GLN A 211 10.43 -14.13 -22.11
C GLN A 211 10.98 -12.83 -21.50
N GLU A 212 10.32 -12.30 -20.47
CA GLU A 212 10.77 -11.08 -19.80
C GLU A 212 12.07 -11.28 -19.00
N VAL A 213 12.24 -12.45 -18.36
CA VAL A 213 13.50 -12.81 -17.68
C VAL A 213 14.66 -12.87 -18.68
N MET A 214 14.47 -13.46 -19.85
CA MET A 214 15.50 -13.52 -20.90
C MET A 214 15.81 -12.13 -21.46
N LEU A 215 14.79 -11.27 -21.62
CA LEU A 215 15.00 -9.87 -22.00
C LEU A 215 15.80 -9.10 -20.95
N TRP A 216 15.56 -9.37 -19.66
CA TRP A 216 16.35 -8.84 -18.56
C TRP A 216 17.81 -9.28 -18.62
N LEU A 217 18.08 -10.58 -18.81
CA LEU A 217 19.44 -11.09 -18.95
C LEU A 217 20.16 -10.51 -20.17
N ASP A 218 19.48 -10.42 -21.31
CA ASP A 218 20.01 -9.79 -22.53
C ASP A 218 20.34 -8.32 -22.29
N THR A 219 19.47 -7.59 -21.59
CA THR A 219 19.70 -6.20 -21.20
C THR A 219 20.93 -6.07 -20.30
N LEU A 220 21.05 -6.91 -19.25
CA LEU A 220 22.23 -6.94 -18.39
C LEU A 220 23.52 -7.23 -19.16
N SER A 221 23.48 -8.13 -20.16
CA SER A 221 24.67 -8.50 -20.94
C SER A 221 25.23 -7.36 -21.78
N LYS A 222 24.41 -6.35 -22.09
CA LYS A 222 24.75 -5.20 -22.93
C LYS A 222 25.19 -3.98 -22.13
N ILE A 223 24.97 -3.96 -20.82
CA ILE A 223 25.33 -2.83 -19.98
C ILE A 223 26.76 -3.03 -19.46
N ASP A 224 27.64 -2.09 -19.79
CA ASP A 224 28.96 -2.01 -19.17
C ASP A 224 28.91 -1.05 -17.97
N GLY A 225 29.12 -1.59 -16.78
CA GLY A 225 29.17 -0.82 -15.53
C GLY A 225 27.99 -1.03 -14.58
N PRO A 226 27.88 -0.17 -13.55
CA PRO A 226 26.82 -0.27 -12.54
C PRO A 226 25.47 0.21 -13.04
N ILE A 227 24.40 -0.34 -12.47
CA ILE A 227 23.01 0.07 -12.74
C ILE A 227 22.25 0.30 -11.44
N ASP A 228 21.25 1.19 -11.49
CA ASP A 228 20.23 1.28 -10.44
C ASP A 228 19.31 0.06 -10.51
N VAL A 229 19.60 -0.96 -9.71
CA VAL A 229 18.84 -2.20 -9.73
C VAL A 229 17.43 -2.01 -9.18
N THR A 230 17.20 -1.04 -8.29
CA THR A 230 15.85 -0.72 -7.80
C THR A 230 14.97 -0.26 -8.96
N HIS A 231 15.50 0.61 -9.83
CA HIS A 231 14.84 1.04 -11.06
C HIS A 231 14.57 -0.13 -12.01
N TYR A 232 15.59 -0.92 -12.34
CA TYR A 232 15.42 -2.04 -13.29
C TYR A 232 14.47 -3.13 -12.78
N MET A 233 14.43 -3.42 -11.47
CA MET A 233 13.44 -4.35 -10.91
C MET A 233 12.01 -3.80 -11.02
N MET A 234 11.84 -2.47 -10.99
CA MET A 234 10.55 -1.81 -11.25
C MET A 234 10.11 -2.05 -12.69
N LEU A 235 10.99 -1.78 -13.66
CA LEU A 235 10.72 -2.00 -15.08
C LEU A 235 10.38 -3.47 -15.37
N LEU A 236 11.18 -4.40 -14.82
CA LEU A 236 10.96 -5.83 -14.99
C LEU A 236 9.63 -6.29 -14.40
N SER A 237 9.30 -5.85 -13.19
CA SER A 237 8.01 -6.20 -12.57
C SER A 237 6.83 -5.61 -13.32
N PHE A 238 7.00 -4.41 -13.90
CA PHE A 238 5.98 -3.76 -14.70
C PHE A 238 5.73 -4.51 -16.02
N ASP A 239 6.78 -4.86 -16.76
CA ASP A 239 6.68 -5.64 -18.01
C ASP A 239 6.08 -7.04 -17.75
N LEU A 240 6.55 -7.74 -16.70
CA LEU A 240 5.98 -9.03 -16.27
C LEU A 240 4.48 -8.94 -15.93
N THR A 241 4.08 -7.85 -15.25
CA THR A 241 2.68 -7.60 -14.93
C THR A 241 1.87 -7.35 -16.20
N GLY A 242 2.42 -6.62 -17.17
CA GLY A 242 1.82 -6.43 -18.49
C GLY A 242 1.60 -7.74 -19.24
N ALA A 243 2.64 -8.58 -19.29
CA ALA A 243 2.64 -9.83 -20.02
C ALA A 243 1.63 -10.84 -19.45
N VAL A 244 1.63 -11.04 -18.13
CA VAL A 244 0.73 -11.99 -17.44
C VAL A 244 -0.67 -11.41 -17.24
N GLY A 245 -0.78 -10.10 -17.02
CA GLY A 245 -2.04 -9.40 -16.75
C GLY A 245 -2.91 -9.19 -17.98
N TYR A 246 -2.30 -8.80 -19.11
CA TYR A 246 -3.02 -8.35 -20.31
C TYR A 246 -2.49 -8.93 -21.61
N SER A 247 -1.47 -9.79 -21.59
CA SER A 247 -0.69 -10.12 -22.78
C SER A 247 -0.20 -8.86 -23.51
N ALA A 248 0.23 -7.87 -22.73
CA ALA A 248 0.78 -6.60 -23.21
C ALA A 248 2.29 -6.61 -23.05
N ASP A 249 2.96 -6.12 -24.08
CA ASP A 249 4.40 -5.90 -24.08
C ASP A 249 4.67 -4.39 -23.96
N TYR A 250 5.30 -4.00 -22.84
CA TYR A 250 5.59 -2.60 -22.54
C TYR A 250 7.03 -2.18 -22.89
N GLN A 251 7.92 -3.14 -23.16
CA GLN A 251 9.32 -2.92 -23.55
C GLN A 251 10.11 -1.99 -22.61
N THR A 252 9.73 -1.84 -21.34
CA THR A 252 10.39 -0.88 -20.44
C THR A 252 11.78 -1.36 -20.04
N ILE A 253 11.98 -2.67 -19.81
CA ILE A 253 13.30 -3.24 -19.54
C ILE A 253 14.27 -2.95 -20.69
N LYS A 254 13.84 -3.26 -21.93
CA LYS A 254 14.65 -3.12 -23.14
C LYS A 254 15.09 -1.68 -23.38
N THR A 255 14.20 -0.73 -23.12
CA THR A 255 14.51 0.70 -23.28
C THR A 255 15.24 1.30 -22.08
N GLY A 256 15.24 0.60 -20.93
CA GLY A 256 15.75 1.10 -19.66
C GLY A 256 14.97 2.29 -19.09
N LYS A 257 13.78 2.59 -19.65
CA LYS A 257 13.03 3.81 -19.36
C LYS A 257 11.59 3.49 -18.98
N GLU A 258 11.07 4.28 -18.04
CA GLU A 258 9.64 4.26 -17.72
C GLU A 258 8.83 4.70 -18.93
N ASN A 259 7.70 4.04 -19.17
CA ASN A 259 6.69 4.55 -20.09
C ASN A 259 5.65 5.39 -19.33
N ARG A 260 4.73 6.01 -20.08
CA ARG A 260 3.68 6.87 -19.50
C ARG A 260 2.80 6.12 -18.49
N THR A 261 2.51 4.84 -18.72
CA THR A 261 1.71 4.02 -17.80
C THR A 261 2.36 3.86 -16.45
N LEU A 262 3.64 3.47 -16.43
CA LEU A 262 4.39 3.29 -15.19
C LEU A 262 4.50 4.61 -14.43
N HIS A 263 4.83 5.71 -15.13
CA HIS A 263 4.85 7.04 -14.52
C HIS A 263 3.52 7.44 -13.87
N LEU A 264 2.39 7.20 -14.54
CA LEU A 264 1.06 7.51 -14.01
C LEU A 264 0.70 6.65 -12.80
N LEU A 265 1.09 5.37 -12.80
CA LEU A 265 0.95 4.50 -11.63
C LEU A 265 1.67 5.12 -10.42
N GLU A 266 2.92 5.56 -10.59
CA GLU A 266 3.68 6.16 -9.48
C GLU A 266 3.06 7.47 -8.98
N ALA A 267 2.72 8.37 -9.91
CA ALA A 267 2.17 9.68 -9.61
C ALA A 267 0.84 9.58 -8.84
N SER A 268 0.01 8.60 -9.18
CA SER A 268 -1.31 8.36 -8.59
C SER A 268 -1.25 7.97 -7.11
N PHE A 269 -0.24 7.19 -6.69
CA PHE A 269 -0.20 6.61 -5.33
C PHE A 269 0.79 7.29 -4.36
N LYS A 270 1.76 8.04 -4.87
CA LYS A 270 2.72 8.81 -4.06
C LYS A 270 2.08 9.74 -3.01
N PRO A 271 0.97 10.45 -3.29
CA PRO A 271 0.36 11.36 -2.30
C PRO A 271 -0.09 10.67 -1.02
N PHE A 272 -0.56 9.41 -1.08
CA PHE A 272 -1.08 8.69 0.09
C PHE A 272 -0.02 8.47 1.17
N GLY A 273 1.20 8.12 0.76
CA GLY A 273 2.34 7.97 1.67
C GLY A 273 2.74 9.32 2.27
N LYS A 274 2.95 10.33 1.43
CA LYS A 274 3.39 11.67 1.86
C LYS A 274 2.41 12.37 2.80
N LEU A 275 1.11 12.11 2.64
CA LEU A 275 0.06 12.65 3.50
C LEU A 275 -0.21 11.81 4.75
N GLY A 276 0.58 10.76 5.02
CA GLY A 276 0.41 9.91 6.20
C GLY A 276 -0.99 9.28 6.27
N PHE A 277 -1.47 8.76 5.13
CA PHE A 277 -2.79 8.12 5.01
C PHE A 277 -3.97 9.06 5.30
N LEU A 278 -3.78 10.39 5.16
CA LEU A 278 -4.84 11.38 5.24
C LEU A 278 -5.66 11.40 3.93
N ALA A 279 -6.86 10.82 3.96
CA ALA A 279 -7.64 10.61 2.73
C ALA A 279 -8.47 11.84 2.28
N TRP A 280 -8.88 12.74 3.20
CA TRP A 280 -9.79 13.84 2.82
C TRP A 280 -9.19 14.87 1.84
N PRO A 281 -7.90 15.25 1.88
CA PRO A 281 -7.34 16.17 0.88
C PRO A 281 -7.30 15.51 -0.49
N VAL A 282 -7.01 14.20 -0.53
CA VAL A 282 -7.04 13.40 -1.77
C VAL A 282 -8.46 13.36 -2.33
N GLN A 283 -9.48 13.12 -1.49
CA GLN A 283 -10.89 13.14 -1.93
C GLN A 283 -11.27 14.48 -2.57
N ILE A 284 -10.90 15.60 -1.93
CA ILE A 284 -11.18 16.94 -2.47
C ILE A 284 -10.47 17.13 -3.82
N ALA A 285 -9.20 16.72 -3.92
CA ALA A 285 -8.44 16.83 -5.17
C ALA A 285 -9.05 15.98 -6.29
N LEU A 286 -9.57 14.79 -5.99
CA LEU A 286 -10.25 13.92 -6.95
C LEU A 286 -11.57 14.54 -7.43
N GLU A 287 -12.44 14.96 -6.52
CA GLU A 287 -13.78 15.48 -6.87
C GLU A 287 -13.72 16.86 -7.54
N LEU A 288 -12.73 17.70 -7.22
CA LEU A 288 -12.53 19.01 -7.86
C LEU A 288 -11.67 18.95 -9.13
N GLY A 289 -11.21 17.76 -9.54
CA GLY A 289 -10.44 17.59 -10.78
C GLY A 289 -8.98 18.09 -10.71
N PHE A 290 -8.42 18.21 -9.51
CA PHE A 290 -7.00 18.56 -9.31
C PHE A 290 -6.06 17.35 -9.45
N ALA A 291 -6.57 16.12 -9.41
CA ALA A 291 -5.80 14.89 -9.60
C ALA A 291 -5.79 14.42 -11.07
N LYS A 292 -5.12 15.19 -11.95
CA LYS A 292 -5.13 14.94 -13.40
C LYS A 292 -4.48 13.60 -13.77
N GLU A 293 -3.37 13.26 -13.12
CA GLU A 293 -2.63 12.02 -13.34
C GLU A 293 -3.46 10.79 -12.97
N GLN A 294 -4.23 10.89 -11.87
CA GLN A 294 -5.18 9.82 -11.50
C GLN A 294 -6.22 9.64 -12.61
N LYS A 295 -6.84 10.72 -13.11
CA LYS A 295 -7.83 10.63 -14.19
C LYS A 295 -7.23 10.01 -15.46
N GLU A 296 -6.02 10.41 -15.85
CA GLU A 296 -5.33 9.83 -17.00
C GLU A 296 -5.01 8.35 -16.80
N PHE A 297 -4.66 7.93 -15.57
CA PHE A 297 -4.45 6.53 -15.21
C PHE A 297 -5.74 5.70 -15.32
N GLU A 298 -6.90 6.27 -14.96
CA GLU A 298 -8.21 5.65 -15.19
C GLU A 298 -8.51 5.48 -16.68
N GLU A 299 -8.31 6.53 -17.48
CA GLU A 299 -8.53 6.49 -18.93
C GLU A 299 -7.60 5.48 -19.63
N LEU A 300 -6.35 5.37 -19.16
CA LEU A 300 -5.43 4.35 -19.64
C LEU A 300 -5.95 2.94 -19.35
N SER A 301 -6.48 2.71 -18.16
CA SER A 301 -7.03 1.41 -17.77
C SER A 301 -8.22 1.04 -18.67
N VAL A 302 -9.07 2.01 -19.00
CA VAL A 302 -10.15 1.86 -19.99
C VAL A 302 -9.59 1.48 -21.37
N ARG A 303 -8.57 2.19 -21.87
CA ARG A 303 -7.93 1.89 -23.16
C ARG A 303 -7.33 0.48 -23.20
N THR A 304 -6.61 0.08 -22.15
CA THR A 304 -5.98 -1.24 -22.05
C THR A 304 -7.01 -2.36 -22.09
N VAL A 305 -8.09 -2.23 -21.30
CA VAL A 305 -9.17 -3.23 -21.30
C VAL A 305 -9.90 -3.27 -22.64
N ASN A 306 -10.24 -2.12 -23.21
CA ASN A 306 -10.93 -2.07 -24.51
C ASN A 306 -10.10 -2.69 -25.64
N LYS A 307 -8.79 -2.41 -25.67
CA LYS A 307 -7.87 -3.07 -26.61
C LYS A 307 -7.89 -4.58 -26.40
N ARG A 308 -7.78 -5.05 -25.16
CA ARG A 308 -7.75 -6.48 -24.84
C ARG A 308 -9.08 -7.20 -25.13
N VAL A 309 -10.22 -6.49 -25.01
CA VAL A 309 -11.54 -6.99 -25.40
C VAL A 309 -11.68 -7.10 -26.92
N ALA A 310 -11.18 -6.11 -27.67
CA ALA A 310 -11.23 -6.14 -29.14
C ALA A 310 -10.35 -7.26 -29.73
N GLU A 311 -9.26 -7.58 -29.05
CA GLU A 311 -8.31 -8.64 -29.41
C GLU A 311 -8.54 -9.93 -28.59
N ASP A 312 -9.78 -10.18 -28.14
CA ASP A 312 -10.06 -11.34 -27.29
C ASP A 312 -10.11 -12.64 -28.10
N SER A 313 -9.34 -13.63 -27.65
CA SER A 313 -9.28 -14.96 -28.23
C SER A 313 -9.09 -16.03 -27.16
N GLU A 314 -9.52 -17.25 -27.45
CA GLU A 314 -9.37 -18.38 -26.51
C GLU A 314 -7.90 -18.73 -26.27
N ASP A 315 -7.02 -18.51 -27.23
CA ASP A 315 -5.59 -18.81 -27.09
C ASP A 315 -4.83 -17.79 -26.23
N ARG A 316 -5.46 -16.64 -25.93
CA ARG A 316 -4.80 -15.54 -25.21
C ARG A 316 -4.90 -15.71 -23.70
N LEU A 317 -3.92 -16.40 -23.13
CA LEU A 317 -3.87 -16.68 -21.70
C LEU A 317 -3.28 -15.53 -20.89
N ASP A 318 -4.11 -14.79 -20.17
CA ASP A 318 -3.73 -13.77 -19.18
C ASP A 318 -4.76 -13.73 -18.03
N ILE A 319 -4.51 -12.91 -17.01
CA ILE A 319 -5.44 -12.75 -15.88
C ILE A 319 -6.79 -12.20 -16.38
N LEU A 320 -6.76 -11.22 -17.30
CA LEU A 320 -7.96 -10.56 -17.81
C LEU A 320 -8.88 -11.52 -18.56
N LYS A 321 -8.36 -12.58 -19.22
CA LYS A 321 -9.16 -13.68 -19.81
C LYS A 321 -10.24 -14.20 -18.86
N TYR A 322 -9.90 -14.47 -17.61
CA TYR A 322 -10.83 -15.01 -16.62
C TYR A 322 -11.92 -14.01 -16.23
N PHE A 323 -11.58 -12.73 -16.16
CA PHE A 323 -12.54 -11.68 -15.86
C PHE A 323 -13.51 -11.49 -17.03
N LEU A 324 -12.99 -11.53 -18.27
CA LEU A 324 -13.79 -11.49 -19.48
C LEU A 324 -14.72 -12.70 -19.60
N GLN A 325 -14.25 -13.90 -19.26
CA GLN A 325 -15.07 -15.10 -19.25
C GLN A 325 -16.22 -15.03 -18.24
N ASP A 326 -15.99 -14.53 -17.01
CA ASP A 326 -17.10 -14.29 -16.07
C ASP A 326 -18.05 -13.23 -16.63
N PHE A 327 -17.54 -12.10 -17.13
CA PHE A 327 -18.34 -11.01 -17.69
C PHE A 327 -19.20 -11.43 -18.90
N LYS A 328 -18.71 -12.33 -19.76
CA LYS A 328 -19.46 -12.82 -20.93
C LYS A 328 -20.47 -13.92 -20.58
N ASN A 329 -20.15 -14.81 -19.65
CA ASN A 329 -20.92 -16.04 -19.45
C ASN A 329 -21.86 -16.00 -18.24
N LYS A 330 -21.36 -15.56 -17.08
CA LYS A 330 -22.04 -15.76 -15.78
C LYS A 330 -22.42 -14.46 -15.10
N GLN A 331 -21.62 -13.40 -15.30
CA GLN A 331 -21.69 -12.09 -14.65
C GLN A 331 -21.86 -12.20 -13.13
N THR A 332 -21.23 -13.21 -12.51
CA THR A 332 -21.40 -13.43 -11.08
C THR A 332 -20.64 -12.39 -10.26
N SER A 333 -19.48 -11.97 -10.77
CA SER A 333 -18.51 -11.13 -10.05
C SER A 333 -18.15 -9.86 -10.82
N PHE A 334 -18.10 -9.95 -12.16
CA PHE A 334 -17.89 -8.83 -13.08
C PHE A 334 -19.20 -8.54 -13.79
N ARG A 335 -19.95 -7.56 -13.29
CA ARG A 335 -21.30 -7.22 -13.77
C ARG A 335 -21.33 -6.04 -14.74
N SER A 336 -20.22 -5.33 -14.87
CA SER A 336 -20.11 -4.16 -15.74
C SER A 336 -18.70 -4.06 -16.33
N MET A 337 -18.57 -3.33 -17.44
CA MET A 337 -17.26 -2.95 -17.97
C MET A 337 -16.44 -2.15 -16.95
N ASN A 338 -17.10 -1.35 -16.10
CA ASN A 338 -16.43 -0.57 -15.06
C ASN A 338 -15.72 -1.46 -14.03
N SER A 339 -16.29 -2.65 -13.74
CA SER A 339 -15.63 -3.66 -12.90
C SER A 339 -14.32 -4.14 -13.54
N LEU A 340 -14.30 -4.35 -14.85
CA LEU A 340 -13.11 -4.77 -15.59
C LEU A 340 -12.06 -3.65 -15.65
N TYR A 341 -12.47 -2.41 -15.92
CA TYR A 341 -11.58 -1.25 -15.92
C TYR A 341 -10.88 -1.06 -14.57
N THR A 342 -11.63 -1.21 -13.49
CA THR A 342 -11.10 -1.02 -12.13
C THR A 342 -10.21 -2.18 -11.69
N GLU A 343 -10.51 -3.42 -12.07
CA GLU A 343 -9.67 -4.57 -11.76
C GLU A 343 -8.40 -4.62 -12.61
N SER A 344 -8.43 -4.04 -13.80
CA SER A 344 -7.21 -3.78 -14.57
C SER A 344 -6.23 -2.93 -13.74
N GLN A 345 -6.67 -1.88 -13.06
CA GLN A 345 -5.78 -1.13 -12.17
C GLN A 345 -5.22 -1.99 -11.03
N ALA A 346 -6.03 -2.88 -10.45
CA ALA A 346 -5.61 -3.76 -9.37
C ALA A 346 -4.46 -4.68 -9.77
N ILE A 347 -4.45 -5.16 -11.02
CA ILE A 347 -3.36 -5.97 -11.58
C ILE A 347 -2.05 -5.16 -11.59
N LEU A 348 -2.03 -3.95 -12.19
CA LEU A 348 -0.85 -3.08 -12.24
C LEU A 348 -0.36 -2.69 -10.84
N ILE A 349 -1.25 -2.16 -10.00
CA ILE A 349 -0.90 -1.63 -8.68
C ILE A 349 -0.35 -2.73 -7.77
N GLY A 350 -1.00 -3.91 -7.77
CA GLY A 350 -0.66 -4.97 -6.83
C GLY A 350 0.69 -5.62 -7.10
N ALA A 351 1.00 -5.87 -8.38
CA ALA A 351 2.14 -6.70 -8.75
C ALA A 351 3.44 -5.92 -8.99
N THR A 352 3.37 -4.68 -9.48
CA THR A 352 4.56 -3.91 -9.87
C THR A 352 5.43 -3.52 -8.67
N ASP A 353 4.95 -2.64 -7.78
CA ASP A 353 5.76 -2.09 -6.68
C ASP A 353 6.20 -3.15 -5.65
N SER A 354 5.32 -4.11 -5.36
CA SER A 354 5.56 -5.09 -4.29
C SER A 354 6.62 -6.13 -4.69
N THR A 355 6.55 -6.62 -5.93
CA THR A 355 7.50 -7.61 -6.45
C THR A 355 8.84 -6.96 -6.76
N SER A 356 8.85 -5.77 -7.37
CA SER A 356 10.08 -5.04 -7.70
C SER A 356 10.90 -4.72 -6.45
N GLY A 357 10.24 -4.17 -5.43
CA GLY A 357 10.86 -3.83 -4.17
C GLY A 357 11.45 -5.06 -3.48
N THR A 358 10.71 -6.18 -3.48
CA THR A 358 11.21 -7.44 -2.89
C THR A 358 12.42 -7.97 -3.64
N MET A 359 12.40 -7.99 -4.98
CA MET A 359 13.55 -8.44 -5.77
C MET A 359 14.79 -7.57 -5.57
N ALA A 360 14.63 -6.25 -5.49
CA ALA A 360 15.73 -5.33 -5.17
C ALA A 360 16.32 -5.63 -3.78
N TRP A 361 15.48 -5.89 -2.77
CA TRP A 361 15.93 -6.30 -1.44
C TRP A 361 16.60 -7.69 -1.43
N ILE A 362 16.13 -8.66 -2.23
CA ILE A 362 16.79 -9.96 -2.35
C ILE A 362 18.21 -9.76 -2.89
N LEU A 363 18.37 -9.01 -3.98
CA LEU A 363 19.68 -8.73 -4.57
C LEU A 363 20.59 -7.98 -3.59
N PHE A 364 20.06 -6.99 -2.86
CA PHE A 364 20.78 -6.31 -1.78
C PHE A 364 21.34 -7.31 -0.75
N TYR A 365 20.50 -8.18 -0.19
CA TYR A 365 20.93 -9.11 0.85
C TYR A 365 21.92 -10.15 0.31
N LEU A 366 21.74 -10.62 -0.93
CA LEU A 366 22.69 -11.54 -1.55
C LEU A 366 24.07 -10.90 -1.77
N VAL A 367 24.12 -9.64 -2.20
CA VAL A 367 25.40 -8.92 -2.37
C VAL A 367 26.03 -8.61 -1.01
N LYS A 368 25.23 -8.23 -0.02
CA LYS A 368 25.69 -7.95 1.35
C LYS A 368 26.19 -9.21 2.07
N HIS A 369 25.68 -10.39 1.71
CA HIS A 369 26.04 -11.68 2.31
C HIS A 369 26.57 -12.67 1.26
N PRO A 370 27.84 -12.54 0.82
CA PRO A 370 28.43 -13.38 -0.23
C PRO A 370 28.36 -14.89 0.08
N THR A 371 28.42 -15.28 1.35
CA THR A 371 28.26 -16.68 1.78
C THR A 371 26.88 -17.22 1.44
N VAL A 372 25.82 -16.43 1.67
CA VAL A 372 24.44 -16.78 1.30
C VAL A 372 24.31 -16.84 -0.22
N GLN A 373 24.89 -15.89 -0.96
CA GLN A 373 24.89 -15.92 -2.43
C GLN A 373 25.53 -17.20 -2.97
N ALA A 374 26.70 -17.58 -2.46
CA ALA A 374 27.40 -18.80 -2.87
C ALA A 374 26.61 -20.07 -2.53
N GLN A 375 25.99 -20.14 -1.35
CA GLN A 375 25.15 -21.25 -0.95
C GLN A 375 23.91 -21.38 -1.84
N LEU A 376 23.25 -20.25 -2.16
CA LEU A 376 22.11 -20.25 -3.06
C LEU A 376 22.50 -20.69 -4.48
N LEU A 377 23.65 -20.23 -4.98
CA LEU A 377 24.17 -20.65 -6.28
C LEU A 377 24.39 -22.17 -6.35
N LYS A 378 24.96 -22.75 -5.28
CA LYS A 378 25.17 -24.19 -5.15
C LYS A 378 23.86 -24.98 -5.10
N GLU A 379 22.81 -24.41 -4.51
CA GLU A 379 21.49 -25.06 -4.45
C GLU A 379 20.77 -25.06 -5.81
N ILE A 380 20.87 -23.98 -6.58
CA ILE A 380 20.19 -23.89 -7.88
C ILE A 380 20.93 -24.67 -8.98
N GLU A 381 22.23 -24.90 -8.85
CA GLU A 381 23.04 -25.51 -9.91
C GLU A 381 22.58 -26.89 -10.39
N PRO A 382 22.26 -27.86 -9.52
CA PRO A 382 21.84 -29.19 -9.94
C PRO A 382 20.50 -29.24 -10.68
N VAL A 383 19.71 -28.15 -10.65
CA VAL A 383 18.40 -28.11 -11.28
C VAL A 383 18.36 -27.30 -12.58
N PHE A 384 19.47 -26.68 -12.97
CA PHE A 384 19.58 -26.03 -14.28
C PHE A 384 19.51 -27.08 -15.39
N GLY A 385 18.66 -26.86 -16.39
CA GLY A 385 18.48 -27.79 -17.50
C GLY A 385 17.68 -29.06 -17.17
N LYS A 386 17.13 -29.18 -15.95
CA LYS A 386 16.49 -30.43 -15.48
C LYS A 386 15.14 -30.69 -16.14
N THR A 387 14.18 -29.78 -15.99
CA THR A 387 12.86 -29.88 -16.68
C THR A 387 12.89 -29.23 -18.06
N THR A 388 13.60 -28.11 -18.20
CA THR A 388 13.69 -27.35 -19.46
C THR A 388 15.15 -27.22 -19.87
N PRO A 389 15.57 -27.82 -21.01
CA PRO A 389 16.97 -27.84 -21.41
C PRO A 389 17.58 -26.44 -21.54
N GLY A 390 18.74 -26.22 -20.91
CA GLY A 390 19.50 -24.97 -21.01
C GLY A 390 18.93 -23.80 -20.21
N GLU A 391 17.96 -24.02 -19.31
CA GLU A 391 17.36 -22.97 -18.48
C GLU A 391 16.72 -23.52 -17.19
N PHE A 392 16.09 -22.66 -16.37
CA PHE A 392 15.31 -23.10 -15.22
C PHE A 392 13.81 -23.16 -15.53
N ALA A 393 13.11 -24.09 -14.87
CA ALA A 393 11.66 -24.11 -14.75
C ALA A 393 11.25 -23.79 -13.30
N ASP A 394 10.10 -23.13 -13.08
CA ASP A 394 9.63 -22.88 -11.70
C ASP A 394 9.35 -24.18 -10.95
N ALA A 395 8.93 -25.23 -11.66
CA ALA A 395 8.70 -26.56 -11.08
C ALA A 395 9.94 -27.11 -10.37
N ASP A 396 11.13 -26.83 -10.89
CA ASP A 396 12.40 -27.22 -10.29
C ASP A 396 12.81 -26.28 -9.15
N LEU A 397 12.63 -24.97 -9.33
CA LEU A 397 13.02 -23.96 -8.35
C LEU A 397 12.14 -23.95 -7.10
N ARG A 398 10.84 -24.28 -7.24
CA ARG A 398 9.88 -24.29 -6.12
C ARG A 398 10.25 -25.30 -5.04
N GLY A 399 10.97 -26.37 -5.41
CA GLY A 399 11.43 -27.42 -4.49
C GLY A 399 12.67 -27.05 -3.67
N LEU A 400 13.29 -25.89 -3.93
CA LEU A 400 14.56 -25.49 -3.32
C LEU A 400 14.33 -24.76 -1.99
N PRO A 401 14.63 -25.39 -0.84
CA PRO A 401 14.31 -24.83 0.47
C PRO A 401 15.08 -23.55 0.77
N PHE A 402 16.35 -23.44 0.38
CA PHE A 402 17.18 -22.27 0.70
C PHE A 402 16.83 -21.05 -0.16
N LEU A 403 16.51 -21.21 -1.44
CA LEU A 403 15.94 -20.16 -2.29
C LEU A 403 14.65 -19.59 -1.68
N GLN A 404 13.74 -20.46 -1.23
CA GLN A 404 12.51 -20.04 -0.56
C GLN A 404 12.83 -19.33 0.77
N ALA A 405 13.83 -19.80 1.51
CA ALA A 405 14.31 -19.20 2.75
C ALA A 405 14.85 -17.76 2.55
N VAL A 406 15.59 -17.52 1.47
CA VAL A 406 16.10 -16.19 1.08
C VAL A 406 14.94 -15.24 0.79
N ILE A 407 13.92 -15.71 0.06
CA ILE A 407 12.72 -14.92 -0.23
C ILE A 407 11.95 -14.62 1.06
N ASP A 408 11.72 -15.63 1.90
CA ASP A 408 10.96 -15.49 3.14
C ASP A 408 11.68 -14.58 4.15
N GLU A 409 13.00 -14.68 4.28
CA GLU A 409 13.77 -13.81 5.17
C GLU A 409 13.82 -12.37 4.66
N THR A 410 13.87 -12.18 3.34
CA THR A 410 13.75 -10.85 2.73
C THR A 410 12.39 -10.24 3.04
N LEU A 411 11.30 -11.00 2.83
CA LEU A 411 9.94 -10.56 3.12
C LEU A 411 9.68 -10.35 4.62
N ARG A 412 10.41 -11.05 5.51
CA ARG A 412 10.40 -10.80 6.96
C ARG A 412 10.97 -9.43 7.27
N LEU A 413 12.17 -9.13 6.77
CA LEU A 413 12.84 -7.87 7.03
C LEU A 413 12.22 -6.68 6.28
N GLN A 414 11.67 -6.93 5.09
CA GLN A 414 11.23 -5.94 4.12
C GLN A 414 9.84 -6.27 3.54
N PRO A 415 8.78 -6.41 4.36
CA PRO A 415 7.43 -6.64 3.84
C PRO A 415 6.95 -5.41 3.06
N PRO A 416 6.53 -5.56 1.78
CA PRO A 416 6.10 -4.42 0.97
C PRO A 416 4.93 -3.64 1.59
N ALA A 417 3.96 -4.33 2.18
CA ALA A 417 2.83 -3.72 2.90
C ALA A 417 3.11 -3.57 4.42
N GLY A 418 4.32 -3.11 4.77
CA GLY A 418 4.84 -3.17 6.15
C GLY A 418 4.04 -2.43 7.22
N ASN A 419 3.36 -1.33 6.86
CA ASN A 419 2.56 -0.56 7.83
C ASN A 419 1.21 -1.23 8.14
N GLY A 420 0.90 -2.33 7.44
CA GLY A 420 -0.39 -2.98 7.46
C GLY A 420 -1.47 -2.12 6.81
N SER A 421 -2.72 -2.53 7.00
CA SER A 421 -3.88 -1.77 6.55
C SER A 421 -4.94 -1.70 7.63
N ALA A 422 -5.54 -0.52 7.76
CA ALA A 422 -6.62 -0.26 8.72
C ALA A 422 -7.78 -1.23 8.57
N ARG A 423 -8.35 -1.65 9.70
CA ARG A 423 -9.67 -2.25 9.78
C ARG A 423 -10.46 -1.65 10.92
N MET A 424 -11.72 -1.33 10.65
CA MET A 424 -12.69 -0.85 11.62
C MET A 424 -13.17 -2.00 12.50
N THR A 425 -13.09 -1.85 13.82
CA THR A 425 -13.66 -2.78 14.79
C THR A 425 -15.19 -2.83 14.68
N PRO A 426 -15.83 -3.99 14.95
CA PRO A 426 -17.29 -4.08 14.93
C PRO A 426 -17.90 -3.25 16.08
N PRO A 427 -19.21 -2.94 16.05
CA PRO A 427 -19.84 -2.09 17.08
C PRO A 427 -19.62 -2.56 18.52
N GLU A 428 -19.60 -3.88 18.74
CA GLU A 428 -19.34 -4.50 20.05
C GLU A 428 -17.88 -4.40 20.52
N GLY A 429 -16.96 -3.89 19.68
CA GLY A 429 -15.53 -3.89 19.94
C GLY A 429 -14.87 -5.25 19.68
N ILE A 430 -13.61 -5.38 20.08
CA ILE A 430 -12.84 -6.62 19.91
C ILE A 430 -11.85 -6.77 21.05
N GLU A 431 -11.56 -8.01 21.45
CA GLU A 431 -10.53 -8.32 22.43
C GLU A 431 -9.27 -8.87 21.74
N ILE A 432 -8.12 -8.28 22.06
CA ILE A 432 -6.79 -8.66 21.56
C ILE A 432 -5.82 -8.62 22.75
N ALA A 433 -5.07 -9.70 23.00
CA ALA A 433 -4.13 -9.83 24.12
C ALA A 433 -4.68 -9.34 25.47
N GLY A 434 -5.90 -9.78 25.83
CA GLY A 434 -6.57 -9.38 27.08
C GLY A 434 -7.01 -7.91 27.15
N THR A 435 -6.82 -7.15 26.07
CA THR A 435 -7.19 -5.73 25.98
C THR A 435 -8.43 -5.57 25.10
N HIS A 436 -9.51 -5.06 25.69
CA HIS A 436 -10.70 -4.68 24.93
C HIS A 436 -10.45 -3.39 24.14
N ILE A 437 -10.64 -3.44 22.83
CA ILE A 437 -10.65 -2.28 21.94
C ILE A 437 -12.12 -1.94 21.64
N PRO A 438 -12.58 -0.72 21.92
CA PRO A 438 -13.96 -0.31 21.67
C PRO A 438 -14.37 -0.47 20.20
N GLY A 439 -15.68 -0.51 19.96
CA GLY A 439 -16.22 -0.52 18.61
C GLY A 439 -15.93 0.76 17.83
N GLU A 440 -16.09 0.69 16.50
CA GLU A 440 -15.88 1.81 15.57
C GLU A 440 -14.51 2.50 15.71
N VAL A 441 -13.48 1.72 16.02
CA VAL A 441 -12.07 2.16 16.06
C VAL A 441 -11.34 1.58 14.85
N SER A 442 -10.53 2.39 14.18
CA SER A 442 -9.67 1.90 13.11
C SER A 442 -8.37 1.32 13.68
N VAL A 443 -8.22 0.01 13.59
CA VAL A 443 -7.05 -0.73 14.08
C VAL A 443 -6.06 -1.01 12.96
N TRP A 444 -4.79 -0.75 13.24
CA TRP A 444 -3.65 -1.05 12.39
C TRP A 444 -2.76 -2.09 13.06
N VAL A 445 -2.11 -2.93 12.25
CA VAL A 445 -1.13 -3.92 12.72
C VAL A 445 0.19 -3.65 11.97
N PRO A 446 1.28 -3.28 12.67
CA PRO A 446 2.52 -2.88 12.02
C PRO A 446 3.32 -4.13 11.64
N ILE A 447 3.02 -4.73 10.49
CA ILE A 447 3.62 -6.00 10.02
C ILE A 447 5.15 -5.93 10.05
N ARG A 448 5.75 -4.84 9.57
CA ARG A 448 7.22 -4.68 9.59
C ARG A 448 7.78 -4.69 11.02
N ALA A 449 7.11 -4.00 11.95
CA ALA A 449 7.56 -3.95 13.33
C ALA A 449 7.44 -5.33 13.99
N GLN A 450 6.33 -6.04 13.77
CA GLN A 450 6.15 -7.41 14.27
C GLN A 450 7.20 -8.37 13.71
N GLN A 451 7.44 -8.33 12.41
CA GLN A 451 8.42 -9.19 11.77
C GLN A 451 9.87 -8.90 12.17
N ARG A 452 10.13 -7.79 12.88
CA ARG A 452 11.43 -7.35 13.38
C ARG A 452 11.43 -7.12 14.90
N ASP A 453 10.50 -7.75 15.62
CA ASP A 453 10.47 -7.71 17.08
C ASP A 453 11.26 -8.89 17.65
N GLY A 454 12.19 -8.60 18.57
CA GLY A 454 12.99 -9.60 19.28
C GLY A 454 12.19 -10.59 20.12
N ARG A 455 10.95 -10.24 20.48
CA ARG A 455 9.99 -11.13 21.16
C ARG A 455 9.45 -12.22 20.24
N PHE A 456 9.51 -12.02 18.93
CA PHE A 456 8.96 -12.95 17.92
C PHE A 456 10.04 -13.60 17.05
N PHE A 457 11.19 -12.94 16.86
CA PHE A 457 12.31 -13.43 16.06
C PHE A 457 13.65 -13.15 16.75
N VAL A 458 14.46 -14.19 16.94
CA VAL A 458 15.80 -14.06 17.51
C VAL A 458 16.72 -13.38 16.49
N TYR A 459 17.54 -12.40 16.91
CA TYR A 459 18.32 -11.55 15.99
C TYR A 459 17.42 -10.92 14.91
N PRO A 460 16.45 -10.09 15.31
CA PRO A 460 15.35 -9.68 14.43
C PRO A 460 15.79 -8.77 13.27
N ASP A 461 16.93 -8.12 13.37
CA ASP A 461 17.43 -7.21 12.33
C ASP A 461 18.46 -7.88 11.39
N ASP A 462 18.93 -9.08 11.73
CA ASP A 462 19.90 -9.84 10.94
C ASP A 462 19.21 -10.63 9.84
N PHE A 463 19.88 -10.76 8.69
CA PHE A 463 19.42 -11.58 7.57
C PHE A 463 19.93 -13.01 7.73
N ILE A 464 19.05 -13.91 8.20
CA ILE A 464 19.37 -15.31 8.48
C ILE A 464 18.37 -16.21 7.75
N PRO A 465 18.60 -16.57 6.47
CA PRO A 465 17.72 -17.46 5.73
C PRO A 465 17.51 -18.81 6.43
N GLU A 466 18.53 -19.33 7.12
CA GLU A 466 18.48 -20.59 7.87
C GLU A 466 17.35 -20.66 8.89
N ARG A 467 16.83 -19.51 9.32
CA ARG A 467 15.63 -19.38 10.16
C ARG A 467 14.41 -20.15 9.61
N TRP A 468 14.33 -20.30 8.29
CA TRP A 468 13.23 -20.99 7.61
C TRP A 468 13.57 -22.43 7.22
N THR A 469 14.79 -22.88 7.51
CA THR A 469 15.29 -24.21 7.14
C THR A 469 15.95 -24.90 8.34
N THR A 470 17.26 -24.74 8.51
CA THR A 470 18.08 -25.49 9.47
C THR A 470 18.04 -24.94 10.89
N ARG A 471 17.52 -23.72 11.09
CA ARG A 471 17.47 -23.02 12.38
C ARG A 471 16.06 -22.50 12.74
N PRO A 472 15.03 -23.37 12.75
CA PRO A 472 13.65 -22.96 13.02
C PRO A 472 13.44 -22.41 14.44
N GLU A 473 14.32 -22.72 15.38
CA GLU A 473 14.31 -22.20 16.76
C GLU A 473 14.45 -20.68 16.84
N LEU A 474 14.92 -20.04 15.77
CA LEU A 474 15.04 -18.59 15.68
C LEU A 474 13.69 -17.88 15.40
N VAL A 475 12.61 -18.63 15.15
CA VAL A 475 11.23 -18.11 15.04
C VAL A 475 10.46 -18.45 16.31
N LEU A 476 10.33 -17.48 17.21
CA LEU A 476 9.64 -17.65 18.49
C LEU A 476 8.12 -17.59 18.33
N GLU A 477 7.63 -16.76 17.39
CA GLU A 477 6.20 -16.59 17.14
C GLU A 477 5.90 -16.50 15.65
N ARG A 478 5.52 -17.63 15.05
CA ARG A 478 5.29 -17.72 13.60
C ARG A 478 4.09 -16.90 13.12
N ARG A 479 3.12 -16.59 14.00
CA ARG A 479 1.98 -15.71 13.65
C ARG A 479 2.41 -14.29 13.31
N ALA A 480 3.58 -13.84 13.79
CA ALA A 480 4.12 -12.54 13.44
C ALA A 480 4.66 -12.48 11.99
N TYR A 481 4.83 -13.61 11.30
CA TYR A 481 5.23 -13.65 9.89
C TYR A 481 4.00 -13.64 8.96
N ALA A 482 3.72 -12.50 8.33
CA ALA A 482 2.55 -12.35 7.46
C ALA A 482 2.77 -11.31 6.33
N PRO A 483 3.82 -11.45 5.50
CA PRO A 483 4.14 -10.47 4.46
C PRO A 483 3.06 -10.37 3.37
N PHE A 484 2.22 -11.40 3.23
CA PHE A 484 1.09 -11.45 2.29
C PHE A 484 -0.27 -11.20 2.96
N ASN A 485 -0.30 -10.64 4.17
CA ASN A 485 -1.48 -10.58 5.05
C ASN A 485 -2.07 -11.98 5.34
N THR A 486 -3.23 -12.04 5.99
CA THR A 486 -3.90 -13.30 6.34
C THR A 486 -5.41 -13.22 6.11
N GLY A 487 -6.06 -14.39 6.14
CA GLY A 487 -7.51 -14.53 6.04
C GLY A 487 -8.08 -14.10 4.69
N ARG A 488 -9.30 -13.57 4.74
CA ARG A 488 -10.11 -13.23 3.55
C ARG A 488 -9.42 -12.22 2.64
N TRP A 489 -8.64 -11.34 3.24
CA TRP A 489 -7.99 -10.21 2.56
C TRP A 489 -6.51 -10.47 2.27
N SER A 490 -6.06 -11.73 2.37
CA SER A 490 -4.70 -12.15 1.99
C SER A 490 -4.41 -11.83 0.52
N CYS A 491 -3.13 -11.63 0.18
CA CYS A 491 -2.70 -11.32 -1.18
C CYS A 491 -3.14 -12.44 -2.15
N VAL A 492 -3.84 -12.08 -3.24
CA VAL A 492 -4.18 -13.03 -4.31
C VAL A 492 -2.96 -13.39 -5.15
N GLY A 493 -2.07 -12.41 -5.37
CA GLY A 493 -0.86 -12.56 -6.19
C GLY A 493 0.27 -13.35 -5.56
N LYS A 494 0.11 -13.88 -4.33
CA LYS A 494 1.20 -14.54 -3.57
C LYS A 494 1.92 -15.58 -4.43
N GLN A 495 1.19 -16.52 -5.01
CA GLN A 495 1.81 -17.64 -5.71
C GLN A 495 2.52 -17.19 -6.99
N LEU A 496 1.90 -16.30 -7.77
CA LEU A 496 2.52 -15.72 -8.97
C LEU A 496 3.79 -14.91 -8.62
N SER A 497 3.75 -14.09 -7.56
CA SER A 497 4.91 -13.31 -7.13
C SER A 497 6.09 -14.19 -6.74
N LEU A 498 5.84 -15.34 -6.10
CA LEU A 498 6.88 -16.30 -5.73
C LEU A 498 7.50 -16.97 -6.97
N VAL A 499 6.69 -17.29 -8.00
CA VAL A 499 7.21 -17.77 -9.30
C VAL A 499 8.14 -16.74 -9.92
N ILE A 500 7.69 -15.49 -10.01
CA ILE A 500 8.48 -14.39 -10.58
C ILE A 500 9.81 -14.23 -9.82
N MET A 501 9.76 -14.13 -8.49
CA MET A 501 10.97 -13.95 -7.69
C MET A 501 11.96 -15.11 -7.85
N ARG A 502 11.49 -16.36 -7.83
CA ARG A 502 12.37 -17.52 -8.04
C ARG A 502 13.01 -17.50 -9.42
N MET A 503 12.19 -17.31 -10.47
CA MET A 503 12.67 -17.29 -11.86
C MET A 503 13.70 -16.18 -12.07
N VAL A 504 13.40 -14.94 -11.67
CA VAL A 504 14.30 -13.79 -11.87
C VAL A 504 15.62 -13.99 -11.11
N ILE A 505 15.56 -14.37 -9.83
CA ILE A 505 16.76 -14.48 -8.98
C ILE A 505 17.64 -15.66 -9.42
N ALA A 506 17.06 -16.84 -9.69
CA ALA A 506 17.83 -18.00 -10.13
C ALA A 506 18.56 -17.75 -11.46
N HIS A 507 17.85 -17.21 -12.46
CA HIS A 507 18.44 -16.86 -13.75
C HIS A 507 19.52 -15.78 -13.61
N THR A 508 19.26 -14.72 -12.82
CA THR A 508 20.23 -13.65 -12.60
C THR A 508 21.52 -14.18 -11.97
N LEU A 509 21.43 -14.98 -10.90
CA LEU A 509 22.61 -15.55 -10.22
C LEU A 509 23.35 -16.60 -11.04
N TRP A 510 22.62 -17.32 -11.89
CA TRP A 510 23.22 -18.33 -12.75
C TRP A 510 24.14 -17.72 -13.80
N HIS A 511 23.70 -16.63 -14.44
CA HIS A 511 24.43 -15.95 -15.52
C HIS A 511 25.39 -14.87 -15.03
N PHE A 512 25.09 -14.22 -13.90
CA PHE A 512 25.85 -13.08 -13.40
C PHE A 512 26.23 -13.22 -11.93
N GLU A 513 27.32 -12.59 -11.56
CA GLU A 513 27.74 -12.34 -10.19
C GLU A 513 27.43 -10.88 -9.84
N PRO A 514 26.34 -10.62 -9.09
CA PRO A 514 26.05 -9.27 -8.62
C PRO A 514 26.99 -8.88 -7.48
N SER A 515 27.42 -7.63 -7.50
CA SER A 515 28.29 -6.99 -6.50
C SER A 515 27.89 -5.53 -6.34
N PHE A 516 28.23 -4.90 -5.21
CA PHE A 516 28.03 -3.46 -5.04
C PHE A 516 28.81 -2.69 -6.11
N ALA A 517 28.20 -1.63 -6.65
CA ALA A 517 28.92 -0.70 -7.51
C ALA A 517 30.09 -0.04 -6.77
N PRO A 518 31.14 0.43 -7.48
CA PRO A 518 32.19 1.22 -6.84
C PRO A 518 31.60 2.43 -6.11
N GLY A 519 31.83 2.52 -4.79
CA GLY A 519 31.32 3.60 -3.94
C GLY A 519 29.91 3.38 -3.39
N GLU A 520 29.22 2.30 -3.75
CA GLU A 520 27.96 1.90 -3.12
C GLU A 520 28.25 1.17 -1.80
N ASP A 521 27.64 1.65 -0.71
CA ASP A 521 27.75 1.07 0.62
C ASP A 521 26.49 0.29 1.04
N GLY A 522 25.44 0.35 0.21
CA GLY A 522 24.18 -0.33 0.42
C GLY A 522 23.31 0.31 1.51
N ASN A 523 23.61 1.53 1.95
CA ASN A 523 22.81 2.22 2.96
C ASN A 523 21.61 2.95 2.35
N ASP A 524 21.77 3.51 1.15
CA ASP A 524 20.75 4.34 0.50
C ASP A 524 19.43 3.59 0.25
N ILE A 525 19.49 2.30 -0.08
CA ILE A 525 18.30 1.47 -0.26
C ILE A 525 17.40 1.46 0.99
N ALA A 526 17.98 1.54 2.18
CA ALA A 526 17.26 1.59 3.46
C ALA A 526 16.96 3.03 3.89
N LEU A 527 17.97 3.91 3.85
CA LEU A 527 17.87 5.29 4.33
C LEU A 527 16.95 6.17 3.47
N LYS A 528 16.86 5.88 2.17
CA LYS A 528 15.98 6.59 1.22
C LYS A 528 14.73 5.79 0.87
N ARG A 529 14.43 4.71 1.61
CA ARG A 529 13.18 3.93 1.49
C ARG A 529 11.97 4.86 1.64
N GLN A 530 10.97 4.67 0.78
CA GLN A 530 9.72 5.42 0.83
C GLN A 530 8.56 4.49 1.21
N ASP A 531 8.04 4.66 2.42
CA ASP A 531 6.84 4.02 2.93
C ASP A 531 5.59 4.70 2.36
N LEU A 532 5.22 4.33 1.14
CA LEU A 532 3.93 4.68 0.54
C LEU A 532 2.85 3.68 1.00
N ILE A 533 1.79 3.48 0.21
CA ILE A 533 0.87 2.35 0.43
C ILE A 533 1.65 1.03 0.37
N ILE A 534 2.58 0.93 -0.57
CA ILE A 534 3.59 -0.11 -0.68
C ILE A 534 4.95 0.54 -0.46
N ALA A 535 5.78 -0.06 0.40
CA ALA A 535 7.12 0.42 0.66
C ALA A 535 8.00 0.21 -0.58
N ARG A 536 8.69 1.28 -1.00
CA ARG A 536 9.63 1.26 -2.12
C ARG A 536 11.06 1.37 -1.59
N PRO A 537 11.99 0.53 -2.06
CA PRO A 537 13.40 0.68 -1.70
C PRO A 537 13.95 2.03 -2.18
N GLY A 538 14.98 2.52 -1.53
CA GLY A 538 15.82 3.57 -2.09
C GLY A 538 16.64 3.07 -3.28
N LYS A 539 17.43 3.97 -3.87
CA LYS A 539 18.38 3.63 -4.94
C LYS A 539 19.35 2.55 -4.45
N LEU A 540 19.67 1.59 -5.32
CA LEU A 540 20.72 0.59 -5.09
C LEU A 540 21.51 0.40 -6.39
N GLU A 541 22.80 0.70 -6.36
CA GLU A 541 23.67 0.52 -7.52
C GLU A 541 24.46 -0.79 -7.45
N LEU A 542 24.20 -1.69 -8.38
CA LEU A 542 24.90 -2.97 -8.50
C LEU A 542 25.65 -3.08 -9.82
N LYS A 543 26.78 -3.80 -9.79
CA LYS A 543 27.49 -4.27 -10.97
C LYS A 543 27.25 -5.77 -11.14
N PHE A 544 26.92 -6.19 -12.36
CA PHE A 544 26.68 -7.58 -12.72
C PHE A 544 27.83 -8.08 -13.59
N THR A 545 28.67 -8.96 -13.04
CA THR A 545 29.79 -9.54 -13.80
C THR A 545 29.36 -10.86 -14.43
N PRO A 546 29.47 -11.06 -15.75
CA PRO A 546 29.14 -12.35 -16.37
C PRO A 546 29.95 -13.50 -15.76
N ARG A 547 29.27 -14.59 -15.38
CA ARG A 547 29.96 -15.79 -14.88
C ARG A 547 30.59 -16.53 -16.05
N LYS A 548 31.88 -16.82 -15.97
CA LYS A 548 32.57 -17.71 -16.90
C LYS A 548 32.19 -19.15 -16.55
N ARG A 549 31.30 -19.76 -17.33
CA ARG A 549 31.00 -21.19 -17.25
C ARG A 549 31.58 -21.86 -18.49
N ALA A 550 32.27 -22.99 -18.30
CA ALA A 550 32.54 -23.90 -19.41
C ALA A 550 31.17 -24.48 -19.80
N ILE A 551 30.67 -24.09 -20.98
CA ILE A 551 29.42 -24.63 -21.55
C ILE A 551 29.69 -26.04 -22.05
#